data_AF-A0A6B2DHL9-F1
#
_entry.id   AF-A0A6B2DHL9-F1
#
_cell.length_a   1.000
_cell.length_b   1.000
_cell.length_c   1.000
_cell.angle_alpha   90.00
_cell.angle_beta   90.00
_cell.angle_gamma   90.00
#
_symmetry.space_group_name_H-M   'P 1'
#
loop_
_entity.id
_entity.type
_entity.pdbx_description
1 polymer ?
#
loop_
_entity_poly.entity_id
_entity_poly.type
_entity_poly.pdbx_seq_one_letter_code
_entity_poly.pdbx_strand_id
1 'polypeptide(L)' 'MMSEFASELRRGIGEAQDATIAATAAGHPYEAYLHRVRLAELLELAARHDVDTAALVQPAVGAALDEDRAALENSP' A
#
# COMPACT_ATOMS: atom_id res chain seq x y z
N MET A 1 -9.28 -22.75 2.26
CA MET A 1 -8.48 -22.70 1.02
C MET A 1 -8.50 -21.27 0.54
N MET A 2 -7.35 -20.61 0.44
CA MET A 2 -7.26 -19.22 0.00
C MET A 2 -7.44 -19.17 -1.52
N SER A 3 -8.24 -18.23 -2.04
CA SER A 3 -8.41 -18.12 -3.50
C SER A 3 -7.11 -17.65 -4.15
N GLU A 4 -6.92 -18.02 -5.42
CA GLU A 4 -5.82 -17.51 -6.26
C GLU A 4 -5.83 -15.98 -6.26
N PHE A 5 -7.01 -15.37 -6.48
CA PHE A 5 -7.19 -13.93 -6.34
C PHE A 5 -6.64 -13.34 -5.03
N ALA A 6 -6.96 -13.95 -3.89
CA ALA A 6 -6.49 -13.46 -2.60
C ALA A 6 -4.99 -13.69 -2.38
N SER A 7 -4.37 -14.63 -3.09
CA SER A 7 -2.93 -14.88 -3.04
C SER A 7 -2.17 -13.85 -3.86
N GLU A 8 -2.62 -13.61 -5.09
CA GLU A 8 -2.11 -12.58 -6.00
C GLU A 8 -2.24 -11.18 -5.39
N LEU A 9 -3.37 -10.89 -4.74
CA LEU A 9 -3.59 -9.60 -4.10
C LEU A 9 -2.61 -9.36 -2.95
N ARG A 10 -2.41 -10.36 -2.07
CA ARG A 10 -1.44 -10.27 -0.98
C ARG A 10 -0.01 -10.13 -1.47
N ARG A 11 0.34 -10.82 -2.56
CA ARG A 11 1.65 -10.67 -3.22
C ARG A 11 1.84 -9.25 -3.73
N GLY A 12 0.86 -8.69 -4.44
CA GLY A 12 0.92 -7.30 -4.92
C GLY A 12 1.06 -6.28 -3.79
N ILE A 13 0.38 -6.49 -2.66
CA ILE A 13 0.52 -5.65 -1.45
C ILE A 13 1.95 -5.70 -0.93
N GLY A 14 2.53 -6.89 -0.81
CA GLY A 14 3.92 -7.06 -0.39
C GLY A 14 4.90 -6.37 -1.35
N GLU A 15 4.77 -6.59 -2.65
CA GLU A 15 5.62 -5.99 -3.68
C GLU A 15 5.57 -4.45 -3.66
N ALA A 16 4.38 -3.85 -3.54
CA ALA A 16 4.22 -2.40 -3.50
C ALA A 16 4.80 -1.79 -2.21
N GLN A 17 4.64 -2.48 -1.07
CA GLN A 17 5.25 -2.08 0.19
C GLN A 17 6.78 -2.12 0.12
N ASP A 18 7.35 -3.22 -0.38
CA ASP A 18 8.80 -3.38 -0.50
C ASP A 18 9.40 -2.30 -1.42
N ALA A 19 8.71 -1.99 -2.52
CA ALA A 19 9.11 -0.91 -3.42
C ALA A 19 9.04 0.47 -2.76
N THR A 20 8.01 0.73 -1.94
CA THR A 20 7.91 1.96 -1.13
C THR A 20 9.12 2.11 -0.21
N ILE A 21 9.46 1.04 0.52
CA ILE A 21 10.59 1.03 1.46
C ILE A 21 11.90 1.27 0.72
N ALA A 22 12.11 0.56 -0.40
CA ALA A 22 13.32 0.71 -1.22
C ALA A 22 13.48 2.13 -1.77
N ALA A 23 12.44 2.70 -2.36
CA ALA A 23 12.48 4.06 -2.91
C ALA A 23 12.70 5.12 -1.80
N THR A 24 12.11 4.90 -0.62
CA THR A 24 12.31 5.78 0.54
C THR A 24 13.76 5.73 1.02
N ALA A 25 14.32 4.53 1.18
CA ALA A 25 15.71 4.34 1.59
C ALA A 25 16.71 4.89 0.57
N ALA A 26 16.36 4.88 -0.72
CA ALA A 26 17.16 5.47 -1.80
C ALA A 26 17.03 7.00 -1.91
N GLY A 27 16.14 7.65 -1.13
CA GLY A 27 15.91 9.09 -1.22
C GLY A 27 15.12 9.50 -2.47
N HIS A 28 14.25 8.63 -2.99
CA HIS A 28 13.38 8.89 -4.13
C HIS A 28 11.93 9.11 -3.66
N PRO A 29 11.59 10.29 -3.09
CA PRO A 29 10.30 10.51 -2.45
C PRO A 29 9.11 10.42 -3.41
N TYR A 30 9.27 10.84 -4.67
CA TYR A 30 8.21 10.75 -5.67
C TYR A 30 7.93 9.30 -6.09
N GLU A 31 8.99 8.50 -6.29
CA GLU A 31 8.85 7.08 -6.60
C GLU A 31 8.20 6.33 -5.43
N ALA A 32 8.63 6.63 -4.19
CA ALA A 32 8.00 6.09 -2.99
C ALA A 32 6.51 6.44 -2.91
N TYR A 33 6.14 7.69 -3.24
CA TYR A 33 4.72 8.09 -3.32
C TYR A 33 3.94 7.29 -4.36
N LEU A 34 4.47 7.06 -5.56
CA LEU A 34 3.80 6.26 -6.59
C LEU A 34 3.56 4.82 -6.11
N HIS A 35 4.51 4.22 -5.40
CA HIS A 35 4.34 2.90 -4.82
C HIS A 35 3.29 2.88 -3.69
N ARG A 36 3.21 3.95 -2.89
CA ARG A 36 2.15 4.10 -1.87
C ARG A 36 0.77 4.29 -2.47
N VAL A 37 0.62 5.06 -3.55
CA VAL A 37 -0.63 5.16 -4.31
C VAL A 37 -1.08 3.77 -4.77
N ARG A 38 -0.17 3.00 -5.37
CA ARG A 38 -0.46 1.63 -5.80
C ARG A 38 -0.85 0.71 -4.63
N LEU A 39 -0.17 0.83 -3.51
CA LEU A 39 -0.48 0.06 -2.29
C LEU A 39 -1.88 0.41 -1.77
N ALA A 40 -2.25 1.70 -1.74
CA ALA A 40 -3.59 2.14 -1.35
C ALA A 40 -4.69 1.51 -2.23
N GLU A 41 -4.51 1.49 -3.56
CA GLU A 41 -5.45 0.85 -4.49
C GLU A 41 -5.64 -0.65 -4.21
N LEU A 42 -4.56 -1.35 -3.88
CA LEU A 42 -4.60 -2.78 -3.60
C LEU A 42 -5.27 -3.08 -2.25
N LEU A 43 -5.04 -2.23 -1.24
CA LEU A 43 -5.72 -2.34 0.06
C LEU A 43 -7.22 -2.06 -0.07
N GLU A 44 -7.60 -1.06 -0.87
CA GLU A 44 -9.02 -0.78 -1.18
C GLU A 44 -9.65 -1.97 -1.93
N LEU A 45 -8.94 -2.56 -2.89
CA LEU A 45 -9.41 -3.77 -3.55
C LEU A 45 -9.56 -4.94 -2.57
N ALA A 46 -8.62 -5.11 -1.63
CA ALA A 46 -8.72 -6.14 -0.61
C ALA A 46 -9.94 -5.95 0.30
N ALA A 47 -10.20 -4.72 0.73
CA ALA A 47 -11.36 -4.37 1.54
C ALA A 47 -12.68 -4.70 0.81
N ARG A 48 -12.79 -4.38 -0.49
CA ARG A 48 -13.97 -4.71 -1.30
C ARG A 48 -14.24 -6.21 -1.48
N HIS A 49 -13.24 -7.05 -1.23
CA HIS A 49 -13.31 -8.50 -1.37
C HIS A 49 -13.16 -9.25 -0.05
N ASP A 50 -13.28 -8.56 1.10
CA ASP A 50 -13.14 -9.14 2.45
C ASP A 50 -11.82 -9.91 2.65
N VAL A 51 -10.74 -9.46 1.99
CA VAL A 51 -9.41 -10.03 2.15
C VAL A 51 -8.70 -9.35 3.31
N ASP A 52 -8.43 -10.09 4.38
CA ASP A 52 -7.65 -9.57 5.52
C ASP A 52 -6.20 -9.31 5.13
N THR A 53 -5.78 -8.05 5.33
CA THR A 53 -4.46 -7.49 5.04
C THR A 53 -3.80 -6.83 6.25
N ALA A 54 -4.43 -6.86 7.44
CA ALA A 54 -3.98 -6.10 8.61
C ALA A 54 -2.54 -6.44 9.04
N ALA A 55 -2.12 -7.69 8.85
CA ALA A 55 -0.78 -8.17 9.18
C ALA A 55 0.27 -7.96 8.07
N LEU A 56 -0.13 -7.47 6.89
CA LEU A 56 0.77 -7.37 5.72
C LEU A 56 1.49 -6.02 5.64
N VAL A 57 0.87 -4.97 6.18
CA VAL A 57 1.39 -3.61 6.07
C VAL A 57 2.23 -3.25 7.30
N GLN A 58 3.48 -2.86 7.07
CA GLN A 58 4.36 -2.36 8.11
C GLN A 58 3.83 -1.03 8.66
N PRO A 59 3.88 -0.79 9.99
CA PRO A 59 3.31 0.41 10.60
C PRO A 59 3.81 1.73 9.98
N ALA A 60 5.10 1.82 9.65
CA ALA A 60 5.68 3.03 9.05
C ALA A 60 5.11 3.32 7.65
N VAL A 61 4.86 2.27 6.85
CA VAL A 61 4.24 2.42 5.53
C VAL A 61 2.76 2.77 5.68
N GLY A 62 2.08 2.20 6.67
CA GLY A 62 0.71 2.58 7.04
C GLY A 62 0.58 4.07 7.39
N ALA A 63 1.48 4.59 8.22
CA ALA A 63 1.50 6.01 8.57
C ALA A 63 1.69 6.91 7.34
N ALA A 64 2.59 6.55 6.42
CA ALA A 64 2.80 7.31 5.20
C ALA A 64 1.57 7.29 4.25
N LEU A 65 0.83 6.18 4.21
CA LEU A 65 -0.45 6.11 3.48
C LEU A 65 -1.50 7.04 4.09
N ASP A 66 -1.57 7.09 5.42
CA ASP A 66 -2.49 7.98 6.14
C ASP A 66 -2.18 9.45 5.87
N GLU A 67 -0.90 9.82 5.84
CA GLU A 67 -0.43 11.16 5.47
C GLU A 67 -0.80 11.51 4.02
N ASP A 68 -0.54 10.61 3.06
CA ASP A 68 -0.87 10.83 1.65
C ASP A 68 -2.39 11.02 1.48
N ARG A 69 -3.21 10.22 2.16
CA ARG A 69 -4.68 10.34 2.14
C ARG A 69 -5.13 11.68 2.72
N ALA A 70 -4.60 12.07 3.87
CA ALA A 70 -4.93 13.36 4.49
C ALA A 70 -4.56 14.53 3.57
N ALA A 71 -3.44 14.45 2.85
CA ALA A 71 -3.03 15.48 1.90
C ALA A 71 -4.02 15.62 0.72
N LEU A 72 -4.59 14.52 0.23
CA LEU A 72 -5.59 14.52 -0.84
C LEU A 72 -6.94 15.08 -0.36
N GLU A 73 -7.38 14.70 0.84
CA GLU A 73 -8.65 15.14 1.41
C GLU A 73 -8.68 16.63 1.76
N ASN A 74 -7.52 17.20 2.11
CA ASN A 74 -7.38 18.61 2.46
C ASN A 74 -6.95 19.51 1.28
N SER A 75 -6.94 18.98 0.05
CA SER A 75 -6.65 19.77 -1.15
C SER A 75 -7.89 20.63 -1.50
N PRO A 76 -7.75 21.97 -1.65
CA PRO A 76 -8.86 22.89 -1.92
C PRO A 76 -9.48 22.71 -3.32
#